data_AF-A0A7W5K3Z6-F1
#
_entry.id   AF-A0A7W5K3Z6-F1
#
_cell.length_a   1.000
_cell.length_b   1.000
_cell.length_c   1.000
_cell.angle_alpha   90.00
_cell.angle_beta   90.00
_cell.angle_gamma   90.00
#
_symmetry.space_group_name_H-M   'P 1'
#
loop_
_entity.id
_entity.type
_entity.pdbx_description
1 polymer ?
#
loop_
_entity_poly.entity_id
_entity_poly.type
_entity_poly.pdbx_seq_one_letter_code
_entity_poly.pdbx_strand_id
1 'polypeptide(L)'
;MPFNEAKEHAPGRLHAIFAEPYTAFDNLVTERLLHLRVAVQALIGAPLAEGRLVLRVIHGWENGGFEPVDLKHSDHRLGSLSDLRRVAEAYRHAFEHQQPLPRDGASLLAEPLARAIAAAEAGGQALDDETRTIPARWPAFTRGLTLYTFFKVYHRLTYGEDDPYRAIHCQTPEGAREIHEFHLEEGEFAVASPAEGESGDSVLLLHESQLMPVLKLLEDSGDG
;
A
#
# COMPACT_ATOMS: atom_id res chain seq x y z
N MET A 1 11.41 5.92 -25.49
CA MET A 1 9.98 6.06 -25.16
C MET A 1 9.90 6.83 -23.86
N PRO A 2 9.08 7.90 -23.74
CA PRO A 2 8.96 8.58 -22.46
C PRO A 2 8.30 7.62 -21.47
N PHE A 3 8.86 7.56 -20.27
CA PHE A 3 8.33 6.80 -19.15
C PHE A 3 6.89 7.26 -18.87
N ASN A 4 5.93 6.36 -18.90
CA ASN A 4 4.58 6.69 -18.46
C ASN A 4 4.52 6.41 -16.95
N GLU A 5 4.54 7.46 -16.13
CA GLU A 5 4.26 7.31 -14.71
C GLU A 5 2.80 6.87 -14.50
N ALA A 6 2.53 6.23 -13.37
CA ALA A 6 1.17 5.93 -12.99
C ALA A 6 0.45 7.26 -12.79
N LYS A 7 -0.85 7.29 -13.11
CA LYS A 7 -1.64 8.49 -12.85
C LYS A 7 -1.80 8.64 -11.34
N GLU A 8 -0.94 9.46 -10.76
CA GLU A 8 -1.09 9.98 -9.41
C GLU A 8 -2.13 11.10 -9.43
N HIS A 9 -2.81 11.30 -8.31
CA HIS A 9 -3.94 12.22 -8.20
C HIS A 9 -5.03 11.87 -9.23
N ALA A 10 -5.24 10.57 -9.44
CA ALA A 10 -6.33 10.07 -10.27
C ALA A 10 -7.64 10.03 -9.48
N PRO A 11 -8.78 10.35 -10.12
CA PRO A 11 -10.09 10.08 -9.53
C PRO A 11 -10.21 8.60 -9.14
N GLY A 12 -10.79 8.37 -7.96
CA GLY A 12 -11.05 7.05 -7.40
C GLY A 12 -12.23 7.12 -6.45
N ARG A 13 -12.49 6.06 -5.68
CA ARG A 13 -13.69 5.90 -4.86
C ARG A 13 -14.02 7.09 -3.96
N LEU A 14 -13.01 7.74 -3.39
CA LEU A 14 -13.22 8.91 -2.53
C LEU A 14 -13.70 10.16 -3.27
N HIS A 15 -13.52 10.26 -4.59
CA HIS A 15 -14.09 11.34 -5.40
C HIS A 15 -15.60 11.21 -5.58
N ALA A 16 -16.16 10.01 -5.39
CA ALA A 16 -17.60 9.82 -5.34
C ALA A 16 -18.21 10.26 -3.99
N ILE A 17 -17.36 10.49 -2.98
CA ILE A 17 -17.77 10.80 -1.60
C ILE A 17 -17.47 12.28 -1.26
N PHE A 18 -16.29 12.76 -1.63
CA PHE A 18 -15.82 14.12 -1.32
C PHE A 18 -15.73 14.97 -2.60
N ALA A 19 -16.12 16.24 -2.48
CA ALA A 19 -15.96 17.21 -3.57
C ALA A 19 -14.48 17.53 -3.86
N GLU A 20 -13.66 17.61 -2.81
CA GLU A 20 -12.23 17.90 -2.89
C GLU A 20 -11.42 16.91 -2.02
N PRO A 21 -11.25 15.64 -2.44
CA PRO A 21 -10.64 14.62 -1.60
C PRO A 21 -9.16 14.89 -1.27
N TYR A 22 -8.43 15.62 -2.11
CA TYR A 22 -7.01 15.94 -1.89
C TYR A 22 -6.76 16.98 -0.80
N THR A 23 -7.75 17.82 -0.51
CA THR A 23 -7.68 18.81 0.57
C THR A 23 -8.45 18.37 1.80
N ALA A 24 -9.37 17.40 1.67
CA ALA A 24 -10.24 16.91 2.74
C ALA A 24 -9.51 16.42 4.01
N PHE A 25 -8.23 16.07 3.89
CA PHE A 25 -7.41 15.51 4.98
C PHE A 25 -6.28 16.44 5.44
N ASP A 26 -6.24 17.69 4.96
CA ASP A 26 -5.25 18.66 5.40
C ASP A 26 -5.46 19.01 6.88
N ASN A 27 -4.36 19.31 7.59
CA ASN A 27 -4.32 19.65 9.02
C ASN A 27 -5.21 20.86 9.36
N LEU A 28 -5.48 21.73 8.38
CA LEU A 28 -6.30 22.93 8.56
C LEU A 28 -7.80 22.68 8.37
N VAL A 29 -8.21 21.49 7.91
CA VAL A 29 -9.63 21.15 7.70
C VAL A 29 -10.25 20.74 9.04
N THR A 30 -11.27 21.49 9.46
CA THR A 30 -11.94 21.26 10.76
C THR A 30 -12.64 19.91 10.80
N GLU A 31 -13.20 19.48 9.67
CA GLU A 31 -13.92 18.22 9.52
C GLU A 31 -13.01 17.03 9.18
N ARG A 32 -11.67 17.19 9.21
CA ARG A 32 -10.72 16.13 8.80
C ARG A 32 -11.02 14.78 9.46
N LEU A 33 -11.26 14.77 10.77
CA LEU A 33 -11.52 13.52 11.51
C LEU A 33 -12.81 12.83 11.03
N LEU A 34 -13.84 13.60 10.67
CA LEU A 34 -15.06 13.07 10.10
C LEU A 34 -14.81 12.51 8.70
N HIS A 35 -14.05 13.23 7.85
CA HIS A 35 -13.66 12.75 6.52
C HIS A 35 -12.86 11.45 6.62
N LEU A 36 -11.89 11.39 7.54
CA LEU A 36 -11.07 10.21 7.77
C LEU A 36 -11.93 9.03 8.20
N ARG A 37 -12.87 9.22 9.12
CA ARG A 37 -13.82 8.18 9.53
C ARG A 37 -14.62 7.63 8.34
N VAL A 38 -15.15 8.51 7.48
CA VAL A 38 -15.91 8.11 6.29
C VAL A 38 -15.02 7.35 5.30
N ALA A 39 -13.80 7.83 5.06
CA ALA A 39 -12.84 7.20 4.16
C ALA A 39 -12.43 5.81 4.66
N VAL A 40 -12.10 5.68 5.94
CA VAL A 40 -11.78 4.41 6.61
C VAL A 40 -12.95 3.45 6.50
N GLN A 41 -14.18 3.89 6.77
CA GLN A 41 -15.34 3.02 6.66
C GLN A 41 -15.55 2.52 5.22
N ALA A 42 -15.40 3.39 4.21
CA ALA A 42 -15.59 3.05 2.82
C ALA A 42 -14.48 2.13 2.25
N LEU A 43 -13.24 2.34 2.67
CA LEU A 43 -12.06 1.65 2.13
C LEU A 43 -11.65 0.40 2.92
N ILE A 44 -11.92 0.37 4.22
CA ILE A 44 -11.46 -0.69 5.14
C ILE A 44 -12.66 -1.38 5.78
N GLY A 45 -13.59 -0.62 6.37
CA GLY A 45 -14.75 -1.15 7.09
C GLY A 45 -15.65 -2.02 6.21
N ALA A 46 -16.02 -1.53 5.03
CA ALA A 46 -16.86 -2.28 4.08
C ALA A 46 -16.18 -3.58 3.58
N PRO A 47 -14.93 -3.56 3.06
CA PRO A 47 -14.24 -4.80 2.69
C PRO A 47 -14.04 -5.78 3.86
N LEU A 48 -13.82 -5.28 5.08
CA LEU A 48 -13.72 -6.12 6.28
C LEU A 48 -15.04 -6.85 6.57
N ALA A 49 -16.16 -6.12 6.56
CA ALA A 49 -17.49 -6.70 6.80
C ALA A 49 -17.89 -7.74 5.75
N GLU A 50 -17.41 -7.57 4.51
CA GLU A 50 -17.60 -8.54 3.43
C GLU A 50 -16.58 -9.69 3.46
N GLY A 51 -15.66 -9.69 4.43
CA GLY A 51 -14.59 -10.67 4.56
C GLY A 51 -13.62 -10.65 3.39
N ARG A 52 -13.43 -9.49 2.73
CA ARG A 52 -12.56 -9.21 1.55
C ARG A 52 -11.34 -8.35 1.85
N LEU A 53 -11.00 -8.16 3.12
CA LEU A 53 -9.85 -7.37 3.53
C LEU A 53 -8.64 -8.26 3.85
N VAL A 54 -7.53 -8.00 3.17
CA VAL A 54 -6.21 -8.54 3.49
C VAL A 54 -5.37 -7.43 4.10
N LEU A 55 -4.76 -7.68 5.25
CA LEU A 55 -3.71 -6.85 5.80
C LEU A 55 -2.36 -7.32 5.25
N ARG A 56 -1.56 -6.40 4.73
CA ARG A 56 -0.17 -6.62 4.38
C ARG A 56 0.70 -5.74 5.25
N VAL A 57 1.54 -6.37 6.05
CA VAL A 57 2.52 -5.66 6.89
C VAL A 57 3.87 -5.72 6.20
N ILE A 58 4.46 -4.57 5.88
CA ILE A 58 5.80 -4.46 5.31
C ILE A 58 6.82 -4.07 6.39
N HIS A 59 8.06 -4.53 6.24
CA HIS A 59 9.20 -4.15 7.09
C HIS A 59 10.54 -4.48 6.40
N GLY A 60 11.65 -4.15 7.05
CA GLY A 60 12.98 -4.65 6.70
C GLY A 60 13.83 -3.72 5.85
N TRP A 61 13.23 -2.70 5.23
CA TRP A 61 13.99 -1.57 4.69
C TRP A 61 14.51 -0.70 5.82
N GLU A 62 15.83 -0.57 5.90
CA GLU A 62 16.52 0.27 6.90
C GLU A 62 16.72 1.69 6.36
N ASN A 63 17.16 2.65 7.18
CA ASN A 63 17.30 4.06 6.80
C ASN A 63 18.07 4.25 5.47
N GLY A 64 17.35 4.69 4.43
CA GLY A 64 17.89 4.95 3.09
C GLY A 64 18.10 3.71 2.20
N GLY A 65 17.76 2.52 2.67
CA GLY A 65 17.76 1.29 1.89
C GLY A 65 16.52 1.14 1.02
N PHE A 66 16.64 0.56 -0.16
CA PHE A 66 15.49 0.32 -1.03
C PHE A 66 15.66 -0.92 -1.90
N GLU A 67 16.57 -1.81 -1.49
CA GLU A 67 16.85 -3.06 -2.19
C GLU A 67 15.59 -3.96 -2.16
N PRO A 68 15.06 -4.37 -3.32
CA PRO A 68 13.80 -5.14 -3.39
C PRO A 68 13.77 -6.43 -2.58
N VAL A 69 14.95 -7.02 -2.31
CA VAL A 69 15.08 -8.28 -1.55
C VAL A 69 14.99 -8.06 -0.04
N ASP A 70 15.32 -6.86 0.43
CA ASP A 70 15.32 -6.53 1.85
C ASP A 70 13.91 -6.16 2.34
N LEU A 71 13.00 -5.79 1.43
CA LEU A 71 11.59 -5.59 1.72
C LEU A 71 10.91 -6.92 2.05
N LYS A 72 10.64 -7.12 3.33
CA LYS A 72 9.92 -8.27 3.88
C LYS A 72 8.46 -7.89 4.08
N HIS A 73 7.60 -8.90 4.10
CA HIS A 73 6.18 -8.69 4.38
C HIS A 73 5.52 -9.92 4.99
N SER A 74 4.33 -9.75 5.56
CA SER A 74 3.40 -10.85 5.79
C SER A 74 1.96 -10.43 5.48
N ASP A 75 1.19 -11.32 4.86
CA ASP A 75 -0.20 -11.11 4.49
C ASP A 75 -1.16 -11.88 5.42
N HIS A 76 -2.22 -11.21 5.89
CA HIS A 76 -3.20 -11.75 6.84
C HIS A 76 -4.61 -11.45 6.37
N ARG A 77 -5.44 -12.49 6.18
CA ARG A 77 -6.88 -12.28 5.96
C ARG A 77 -7.51 -11.79 7.26
N LEU A 78 -8.19 -10.64 7.20
CA LEU A 78 -8.91 -10.11 8.34
C LEU A 78 -10.40 -10.46 8.24
N GLY A 79 -10.94 -11.09 9.29
CA GLY A 79 -12.38 -11.26 9.47
C GLY A 79 -12.96 -10.27 10.49
N SER A 80 -12.12 -9.62 11.29
CA SER A 80 -12.50 -8.66 12.32
C SER A 80 -11.33 -7.74 12.71
N LEU A 81 -11.62 -6.64 13.43
CA LEU A 81 -10.57 -5.83 14.05
C LEU A 81 -9.76 -6.60 15.12
N SER A 82 -10.35 -7.63 15.73
CA SER A 82 -9.63 -8.52 16.65
C SER A 82 -8.53 -9.32 15.95
N ASP A 83 -8.66 -9.60 14.65
CA ASP A 83 -7.59 -10.24 13.88
C ASP A 83 -6.43 -9.28 13.66
N LEU A 84 -6.70 -8.00 13.33
CA LEU A 84 -5.66 -6.98 13.23
C LEU A 84 -4.92 -6.80 14.56
N ARG A 85 -5.66 -6.75 15.68
CA ARG A 85 -5.06 -6.68 17.02
C ARG A 85 -4.11 -7.85 17.28
N ARG A 86 -4.51 -9.08 16.92
CA ARG A 86 -3.65 -10.27 17.06
C ARG A 86 -2.36 -10.15 16.25
N VAL A 87 -2.43 -9.63 15.02
CA VAL A 87 -1.24 -9.40 14.18
C VAL A 87 -0.35 -8.33 14.81
N ALA A 88 -0.92 -7.21 15.26
CA ALA A 88 -0.18 -6.15 15.94
C ALA A 88 0.54 -6.66 17.20
N GLU A 89 -0.12 -7.49 18.01
CA GLU A 89 0.47 -8.12 19.19
C GLU A 89 1.59 -9.10 18.83
N ALA A 90 1.45 -9.88 17.76
CA ALA A 90 2.49 -10.80 17.31
C ALA A 90 3.76 -10.06 16.88
N TYR A 91 3.63 -8.95 16.15
CA TYR A 91 4.75 -8.10 15.76
C TYR A 91 5.41 -7.43 16.98
N ARG A 92 4.59 -6.87 17.89
CA ARG A 92 5.08 -6.27 19.14
C ARG A 92 5.85 -7.30 19.97
N HIS A 93 5.28 -8.48 20.17
CA HIS A 93 5.93 -9.56 20.90
C HIS A 93 7.26 -9.97 20.26
N ALA A 94 7.30 -10.14 18.94
CA ALA A 94 8.53 -10.49 18.23
C ALA A 94 9.61 -9.42 18.44
N PHE A 95 9.25 -8.13 18.34
CA PHE A 95 10.16 -7.03 18.61
C PHE A 95 10.68 -7.02 20.06
N GLU A 96 9.78 -7.09 21.04
CA GLU A 96 10.12 -7.06 22.48
C GLU A 96 11.04 -8.22 22.89
N HIS A 97 10.87 -9.39 22.26
CA HIS A 97 11.64 -10.60 22.55
C HIS A 97 12.82 -10.81 21.58
N GLN A 98 13.14 -9.83 20.73
CA GLN A 98 14.23 -9.89 19.74
C GLN A 98 14.13 -11.12 18.82
N GLN A 99 12.92 -11.53 18.50
CA GLN A 99 12.63 -12.58 17.55
C GLN A 99 12.53 -11.99 16.14
N PRO A 100 12.83 -12.77 15.09
CA PRO A 100 12.56 -12.34 13.73
C PRO A 100 11.09 -11.92 13.56
N LEU A 101 10.86 -10.75 12.97
CA LEU A 101 9.50 -10.30 12.66
C LEU A 101 8.83 -11.30 11.69
N PRO A 102 7.49 -11.47 11.79
CA PRO A 102 6.74 -12.33 10.88
C PRO A 102 7.03 -11.97 9.41
N ARG A 103 7.21 -13.00 8.58
CA ARG A 103 7.37 -12.82 7.14
C ARG A 103 6.85 -14.02 6.36
N ASP A 104 6.32 -13.75 5.19
CA ASP A 104 5.99 -14.75 4.18
C ASP A 104 7.23 -15.08 3.34
N GLY A 105 7.21 -16.25 2.71
CA GLY A 105 8.35 -16.73 1.91
C GLY A 105 8.48 -16.03 0.55
N ALA A 106 7.39 -15.48 0.02
CA ALA A 106 7.40 -14.77 -1.26
C ALA A 106 7.97 -13.35 -1.11
N SER A 107 8.58 -12.80 -2.17
CA SER A 107 8.99 -11.39 -2.20
C SER A 107 7.89 -10.50 -2.81
N LEU A 108 7.71 -9.30 -2.25
CA LEU A 108 6.82 -8.28 -2.83
C LEU A 108 7.35 -7.64 -4.11
N LEU A 109 8.66 -7.48 -4.22
CA LEU A 109 9.28 -6.72 -5.31
C LEU A 109 10.36 -7.52 -6.03
N ALA A 110 11.32 -8.15 -5.32
CA ALA A 110 12.47 -8.80 -5.96
C ALA A 110 12.08 -9.90 -6.94
N GLU A 111 11.26 -10.85 -6.51
CA GLU A 111 10.83 -11.94 -7.39
C GLU A 111 9.89 -11.46 -8.52
N PRO A 112 8.85 -10.63 -8.26
CA PRO A 112 8.08 -10.02 -9.35
C PRO A 112 8.92 -9.24 -10.36
N LEU A 113 9.92 -8.49 -9.90
CA LEU A 113 10.86 -7.75 -10.75
C LEU A 113 11.69 -8.69 -11.61
N ALA A 114 12.32 -9.70 -11.01
CA ALA A 114 13.10 -10.69 -11.75
C ALA A 114 12.26 -11.39 -12.83
N ARG A 115 11.00 -11.75 -12.51
CA ARG A 115 10.06 -12.34 -13.48
C ARG A 115 9.69 -11.36 -14.60
N ALA A 116 9.46 -10.09 -14.28
CA ALA A 116 9.11 -9.08 -15.27
C ALA A 116 10.28 -8.78 -16.23
N ILE A 117 11.51 -8.69 -15.69
CA ILE A 117 12.75 -8.55 -16.47
C ILE A 117 12.92 -9.74 -17.40
N ALA A 118 12.86 -10.98 -16.86
CA ALA A 118 13.02 -12.18 -17.66
C ALA A 118 11.98 -12.29 -18.79
N ALA A 119 10.72 -11.89 -18.52
CA ALA A 119 9.68 -11.86 -19.53
C ALA A 119 9.93 -10.79 -20.62
N ALA A 120 10.42 -9.61 -20.24
CA ALA A 120 10.78 -8.56 -21.19
C ALA A 120 11.93 -9.00 -22.10
N GLU A 121 12.96 -9.63 -21.54
CA GLU A 121 14.09 -10.16 -22.30
C GLU A 121 13.68 -11.31 -23.23
N ALA A 122 12.84 -12.23 -22.76
CA ALA A 122 12.26 -13.29 -23.59
C ALA A 122 11.39 -12.72 -24.73
N GLY A 123 10.81 -11.54 -24.54
CA GLY A 123 10.09 -10.77 -25.56
C GLY A 123 11.00 -9.98 -26.51
N GLY A 124 12.33 -10.08 -26.39
CA GLY A 124 13.30 -9.41 -27.25
C GLY A 124 13.68 -7.98 -26.82
N GLN A 125 13.25 -7.54 -25.63
CA GLN A 125 13.65 -6.24 -25.08
C GLN A 125 14.99 -6.36 -24.36
N ALA A 126 16.03 -5.67 -24.84
CA ALA A 126 17.29 -5.56 -24.13
C ALA A 126 17.18 -4.55 -22.97
N LEU A 127 17.46 -5.01 -21.74
CA LEU A 127 17.45 -4.18 -20.53
C LEU A 127 18.89 -4.01 -20.02
N ASP A 128 19.33 -2.75 -19.90
CA ASP A 128 20.61 -2.38 -19.31
C ASP A 128 20.61 -2.54 -17.78
N ASP A 129 21.79 -2.56 -17.17
CA ASP A 129 21.95 -2.75 -15.72
C ASP A 129 21.26 -1.65 -14.91
N GLU A 130 21.24 -0.44 -15.43
CA GLU A 130 20.54 0.68 -14.81
C GLU A 130 19.03 0.44 -14.78
N THR A 131 18.43 -0.10 -15.84
CA THR A 131 16.99 -0.45 -15.88
C THR A 131 16.67 -1.62 -14.95
N ARG A 132 17.64 -2.50 -14.68
CA ARG A 132 17.46 -3.60 -13.71
C ARG A 132 17.50 -3.13 -12.27
N THR A 133 18.31 -2.12 -11.97
CA THR A 133 18.64 -1.73 -10.59
C THR A 133 17.99 -0.43 -10.13
N ILE A 134 17.65 0.49 -11.04
CA ILE A 134 17.09 1.81 -10.69
C ILE A 134 15.56 1.77 -10.83
N PRO A 135 14.79 1.86 -9.72
CA PRO A 135 13.33 1.76 -9.74
C PRO A 135 12.63 2.73 -10.69
N ALA A 136 13.14 3.97 -10.79
CA ALA A 136 12.61 4.98 -11.70
C ALA A 136 12.66 4.59 -13.19
N ARG A 137 13.46 3.59 -13.57
CA ARG A 137 13.54 3.06 -14.94
C ARG A 137 12.61 1.89 -15.21
N TRP A 138 12.04 1.27 -14.18
CA TRP A 138 11.16 0.12 -14.36
C TRP A 138 9.95 0.36 -15.27
N PRO A 139 9.34 1.57 -15.35
CA PRO A 139 8.28 1.83 -16.32
C PRO A 139 8.62 1.55 -17.79
N ALA A 140 9.91 1.35 -18.13
CA ALA A 140 10.37 1.06 -19.48
C ALA A 140 10.01 -0.35 -20.00
N PHE A 141 9.57 -1.29 -19.14
CA PHE A 141 9.23 -2.65 -19.56
C PHE A 141 7.86 -3.10 -19.05
N THR A 142 7.33 -4.15 -19.67
CA THR A 142 6.01 -4.73 -19.33
C THR A 142 5.95 -5.10 -17.84
N ARG A 143 4.88 -4.67 -17.15
CA ARG A 143 4.69 -4.75 -15.68
C ARG A 143 5.61 -3.89 -14.81
N GLY A 144 6.64 -3.28 -15.38
CA GLY A 144 7.57 -2.48 -14.60
C GLY A 144 6.95 -1.19 -14.04
N LEU A 145 5.93 -0.61 -14.71
CA LEU A 145 5.16 0.50 -14.16
C LEU A 145 4.40 0.10 -12.87
N THR A 146 3.77 -1.06 -12.87
CA THR A 146 3.07 -1.60 -11.69
C THR A 146 4.04 -1.78 -10.54
N LEU A 147 5.21 -2.37 -10.80
CA LEU A 147 6.27 -2.58 -9.82
C LEU A 147 6.79 -1.26 -9.26
N TYR A 148 7.05 -0.28 -10.12
CA TYR A 148 7.48 1.04 -9.71
C TYR A 148 6.43 1.75 -8.85
N THR A 149 5.15 1.59 -9.18
CA THR A 149 4.05 2.18 -8.41
C THR A 149 4.02 1.64 -6.98
N PHE A 150 4.02 0.30 -6.82
CA PHE A 150 4.04 -0.30 -5.48
C PHE A 150 5.36 -0.03 -4.75
N PHE A 151 6.49 0.03 -5.44
CA PHE A 151 7.75 0.49 -4.86
C PHE A 151 7.61 1.88 -4.22
N LYS A 152 7.03 2.88 -4.93
CA LYS A 152 6.80 4.22 -4.38
C LYS A 152 5.88 4.17 -3.15
N VAL A 153 4.80 3.41 -3.21
CA VAL A 153 3.86 3.26 -2.09
C VAL A 153 4.57 2.69 -0.86
N TYR A 154 5.30 1.59 -1.01
CA TYR A 154 6.05 0.99 0.09
C TYR A 154 7.11 1.96 0.63
N HIS A 155 7.80 2.66 -0.24
CA HIS A 155 8.84 3.61 0.14
C HIS A 155 8.27 4.76 0.98
N ARG A 156 7.13 5.33 0.56
CA ARG A 156 6.46 6.41 1.30
C ARG A 156 5.86 5.95 2.62
N LEU A 157 5.38 4.71 2.71
CA LEU A 157 4.92 4.16 4.00
C LEU A 157 6.08 3.86 4.97
N THR A 158 7.28 3.59 4.45
CA THR A 158 8.47 3.35 5.29
C THR A 158 9.14 4.67 5.72
N TYR A 159 9.22 5.66 4.83
CA TYR A 159 10.01 6.88 5.06
C TYR A 159 9.20 8.16 5.22
N GLY A 160 7.88 8.08 5.10
CA GLY A 160 6.98 9.23 5.12
C GLY A 160 6.84 9.91 3.75
N GLU A 161 5.89 10.84 3.69
CA GLU A 161 5.58 11.69 2.55
C GLU A 161 4.92 12.98 3.08
N ASP A 162 5.09 14.08 2.36
CA ASP A 162 4.56 15.40 2.76
C ASP A 162 3.09 15.58 2.33
N ASP A 163 2.68 14.92 1.25
CA ASP A 163 1.30 14.96 0.76
C ASP A 163 0.38 14.11 1.67
N PRO A 164 -0.63 14.70 2.35
CA PRO A 164 -1.44 14.01 3.35
C PRO A 164 -2.32 12.91 2.76
N TYR A 165 -2.71 13.05 1.48
CA TYR A 165 -3.52 12.07 0.78
C TYR A 165 -3.19 12.01 -0.71
N ARG A 166 -3.05 10.78 -1.23
CA ARG A 166 -2.85 10.51 -2.66
C ARG A 166 -3.80 9.41 -3.13
N ALA A 167 -4.25 9.54 -4.38
CA ALA A 167 -4.97 8.49 -5.08
C ALA A 167 -4.19 8.10 -6.35
N ILE A 168 -3.99 6.81 -6.57
CA ILE A 168 -3.29 6.29 -7.74
C ILE A 168 -4.17 5.26 -8.43
N HIS A 169 -4.31 5.38 -9.74
CA HIS A 169 -4.90 4.33 -10.56
C HIS A 169 -3.79 3.50 -11.22
N CYS A 170 -3.75 2.21 -10.92
CA CYS A 170 -2.69 1.29 -11.34
C CYS A 170 -3.28 0.05 -12.03
N GLN A 171 -2.69 -0.37 -13.14
CA GLN A 171 -3.03 -1.65 -13.76
C GLN A 171 -2.15 -2.75 -13.17
N THR A 172 -2.75 -3.79 -12.59
CA THR A 172 -2.02 -4.97 -12.08
C THR A 172 -2.38 -6.21 -12.89
N PRO A 173 -1.63 -7.31 -12.76
CA PRO A 173 -2.00 -8.57 -13.42
C PRO A 173 -3.37 -9.12 -13.04
N GLU A 174 -3.86 -8.77 -11.85
CA GLU A 174 -5.15 -9.21 -11.30
C GLU A 174 -6.30 -8.27 -11.67
N GLY A 175 -6.03 -7.15 -12.35
CA GLY A 175 -7.03 -6.17 -12.76
C GLY A 175 -6.64 -4.73 -12.41
N ALA A 176 -7.51 -3.79 -12.73
CA ALA A 176 -7.32 -2.40 -12.37
C ALA A 176 -7.48 -2.19 -10.86
N ARG A 177 -6.60 -1.37 -10.27
CA ARG A 177 -6.56 -1.06 -8.84
C ARG A 177 -6.54 0.44 -8.60
N GLU A 178 -7.25 0.84 -7.55
CA GLU A 178 -7.17 2.16 -6.95
C GLU A 178 -6.40 2.06 -5.63
N ILE A 179 -5.32 2.83 -5.51
CA ILE A 179 -4.49 2.89 -4.30
C ILE A 179 -4.73 4.25 -3.64
N HIS A 180 -5.19 4.22 -2.40
CA HIS A 180 -5.41 5.39 -1.55
C HIS A 180 -4.31 5.43 -0.49
N GLU A 181 -3.43 6.41 -0.53
CA GLU A 181 -2.35 6.61 0.46
C GLU A 181 -2.76 7.73 1.41
N PHE A 182 -2.57 7.50 2.71
CA PHE A 182 -2.82 8.45 3.79
C PHE A 182 -1.54 8.62 4.59
N HIS A 183 -1.06 9.87 4.67
CA HIS A 183 0.12 10.27 5.45
C HIS A 183 -0.32 11.29 6.50
N LEU A 184 -0.96 10.80 7.55
CA LEU A 184 -1.67 11.61 8.53
C LEU A 184 -1.06 11.43 9.93
N GLU A 185 -1.30 12.39 10.80
CA GLU A 185 -0.87 12.32 12.21
C GLU A 185 -1.50 11.14 12.94
N GLU A 186 -2.71 10.74 12.57
CA GLU A 186 -3.43 9.60 13.14
C GLU A 186 -2.84 8.25 12.74
N GLY A 187 -2.08 8.20 11.65
CA GLY A 187 -1.43 7.00 11.15
C GLY A 187 -1.16 7.05 9.65
N GLU A 188 -0.11 6.36 9.23
CA GLU A 188 0.25 6.23 7.83
C GLU A 188 -0.14 4.85 7.29
N PHE A 189 -0.88 4.84 6.18
CA PHE A 189 -1.34 3.60 5.58
C PHE A 189 -1.74 3.80 4.12
N ALA A 190 -1.81 2.70 3.38
CA ALA A 190 -2.42 2.72 2.06
C ALA A 190 -3.47 1.61 1.91
N VAL A 191 -4.48 1.84 1.07
CA VAL A 191 -5.46 0.82 0.70
C VAL A 191 -5.44 0.63 -0.80
N ALA A 192 -5.02 -0.55 -1.25
CA ALA A 192 -5.14 -0.96 -2.63
C ALA A 192 -6.44 -1.75 -2.82
N SER A 193 -7.41 -1.16 -3.51
CA SER A 193 -8.73 -1.74 -3.76
C SER A 193 -8.94 -2.06 -5.24
N PRO A 194 -9.80 -3.02 -5.60
CA PRO A 194 -10.28 -3.15 -6.98
C PRO A 194 -10.90 -1.83 -7.44
N ALA A 195 -10.57 -1.41 -8.66
CA ALA A 195 -11.21 -0.26 -9.29
C ALA A 195 -12.72 -0.52 -9.49
N GLU A 196 -13.49 0.52 -9.80
CA GLU A 196 -14.93 0.36 -10.07
C GLU A 196 -15.19 -0.69 -11.18
N GLY A 197 -16.10 -1.63 -10.89
CA GLY A 197 -16.42 -2.74 -11.80
C GLY A 197 -15.48 -3.95 -11.71
N GLU A 198 -14.34 -3.82 -11.00
CA GLU A 198 -13.42 -4.93 -10.76
C GLU A 198 -13.80 -5.71 -9.50
N SER A 199 -13.45 -7.00 -9.49
CA SER A 199 -13.65 -7.89 -8.34
C SER A 199 -12.33 -8.27 -7.70
N GLY A 200 -12.35 -8.62 -6.41
CA GLY A 200 -11.16 -9.08 -5.70
C GLY A 200 -11.07 -8.53 -4.28
N ASP A 201 -9.96 -8.82 -3.62
CA ASP A 201 -9.72 -8.37 -2.26
C ASP A 201 -9.17 -6.94 -2.24
N SER A 202 -9.51 -6.19 -1.18
CA SER A 202 -8.81 -4.97 -0.82
C SER A 202 -7.61 -5.32 0.06
N VAL A 203 -6.50 -4.62 -0.13
CA VAL A 203 -5.28 -4.79 0.65
C VAL A 203 -5.03 -3.53 1.47
N LEU A 204 -5.09 -3.64 2.79
CA LEU A 204 -4.60 -2.63 3.72
C LEU A 204 -3.10 -2.82 3.88
N LEU A 205 -2.32 -1.85 3.42
CA LEU A 205 -0.85 -1.83 3.42
C LEU A 205 -0.38 -1.01 4.61
N LEU A 206 0.37 -1.63 5.53
CA LEU A 206 0.94 -0.97 6.71
C LEU A 206 2.44 -1.25 6.80
N HIS A 207 3.23 -0.23 7.15
CA HIS A 207 4.53 -0.47 7.77
C HIS A 207 4.30 -1.04 9.18
N GLU A 208 5.21 -1.86 9.70
CA GLU A 208 5.03 -2.52 11.00
C GLU A 208 4.89 -1.52 12.16
N SER A 209 5.52 -0.35 12.05
CA SER A 209 5.36 0.74 13.03
C SER A 209 3.94 1.32 13.08
N GLN A 210 3.15 1.15 12.00
CA GLN A 210 1.81 1.69 11.84
C GLN A 210 0.71 0.72 12.31
N LEU A 211 1.06 -0.50 12.72
CA LEU A 211 0.09 -1.51 13.20
C LEU A 211 -0.76 -1.01 14.37
N MET A 212 -0.11 -0.45 15.40
CA MET A 212 -0.82 0.04 16.59
C MET A 212 -1.54 1.38 16.36
N PRO A 213 -0.91 2.41 15.72
CA PRO A 213 -1.61 3.65 15.37
C PRO A 213 -2.88 3.41 14.55
N VAL A 214 -2.77 2.62 13.47
CA VAL A 214 -3.91 2.37 12.59
C VAL A 214 -4.96 1.50 13.26
N LEU A 215 -4.58 0.50 14.07
CA LEU A 215 -5.55 -0.25 14.86
C LEU A 215 -6.41 0.68 15.73
N LYS A 216 -5.76 1.63 16.44
CA LYS A 216 -6.47 2.60 17.27
C LYS A 216 -7.38 3.50 16.44
N LEU A 217 -6.89 4.00 15.30
CA LEU A 217 -7.71 4.79 14.36
C LEU A 217 -8.97 4.03 13.91
N LEU A 218 -8.84 2.73 13.62
CA LEU A 218 -9.96 1.89 13.20
C LEU A 218 -10.96 1.62 14.33
N GLU A 219 -10.48 1.42 15.56
CA GLU A 219 -11.32 1.29 16.75
C GLU A 219 -12.14 2.57 16.99
N ASP A 220 -11.48 3.72 16.98
CA ASP A 220 -12.11 5.04 17.19
C ASP A 220 -13.11 5.39 16.06
N SER A 221 -12.90 4.88 14.85
CA SER A 221 -13.78 5.09 13.69
C SER A 221 -15.01 4.17 13.69
N GLY A 222 -14.90 3.00 14.32
CA GLY A 222 -15.93 1.96 14.37
C GLY A 222 -16.99 2.17 15.46
N ASP A 223 -16.69 2.94 16.51
CA ASP A 223 -17.62 3.27 17.59
C ASP A 223 -18.63 4.35 17.14
N GLY A 224 -19.74 3.93 16.51
CA GLY A 224 -20.87 4.79 16.12
C GLY A 224 -22.18 4.05 16.04
#